data_AF-A0A3S5JZ80-F1
#
_entry.id   AF-A0A3S5JZ80-F1
#
_cell.length_a   1.000
_cell.length_b   1.000
_cell.length_c   1.000
_cell.angle_alpha   90.00
_cell.angle_beta   90.00
_cell.angle_gamma   90.00
#
_symmetry.space_group_name_H-M   'P 1'
#
loop_
_entity.id
_entity.type
_entity.pdbx_description
1 polymer ?
#
loop_
_entity_poly.entity_id
_entity_poly.type
_entity_poly.pdbx_seq_one_letter_code
_entity_poly.pdbx_strand_id
1 'polypeptide(L)'
;MFDLKDGDLKIAKVLWNIAIPLFLAAPVAFFAGIEFPFGFFNLFMSVATYYALKLCTDAEKSLMTPFYLFFLASGVLDAFAQGNTIAYGTEYDIYSPGSHIMFMLFLLSSYWGFKSIIPNWARIAVLIAGISQIVASYASLIDDPALHDIADTGAFLMLFFLFAVRSAVVDAAKSS
;
A
#
# COMPACT_ATOMS: atom_id res chain seq x y z
N MET A 1 -2.86 16.93 11.85
CA MET A 1 -2.62 16.52 10.42
C MET A 1 -3.60 15.44 9.98
N PHE A 2 -4.05 14.57 10.88
CA PHE A 2 -5.00 13.48 10.61
C PHE A 2 -6.30 13.61 11.43
N ASP A 3 -6.77 14.84 11.62
CA ASP A 3 -8.02 15.06 12.34
C ASP A 3 -9.18 14.73 11.40
N LEU A 4 -10.11 13.92 11.89
CA LEU A 4 -11.28 13.52 11.12
C LEU A 4 -12.25 14.70 11.01
N LYS A 5 -12.54 15.13 9.78
CA LYS A 5 -13.46 16.24 9.49
C LYS A 5 -14.76 15.72 8.88
N ASP A 6 -15.79 16.54 8.96
CA ASP A 6 -17.05 16.29 8.26
C ASP A 6 -16.81 16.09 6.76
N GLY A 7 -17.26 14.95 6.23
CA GLY A 7 -17.08 14.58 4.82
C GLY A 7 -15.86 13.70 4.52
N ASP A 8 -14.87 13.60 5.42
CA ASP A 8 -13.70 12.73 5.20
C ASP A 8 -14.11 11.26 5.04
N LEU A 9 -15.08 10.81 5.83
CA LEU A 9 -15.59 9.43 5.79
C LEU A 9 -16.27 9.08 4.46
N LYS A 10 -16.92 10.05 3.81
CA LYS A 10 -17.54 9.85 2.49
C LYS A 10 -16.47 9.61 1.43
N ILE A 11 -15.38 10.38 1.47
CA ILE A 11 -14.24 10.23 0.56
C ILE A 11 -13.52 8.90 0.84
N ALA A 12 -13.21 8.63 2.11
CA ALA A 12 -12.54 7.42 2.56
C ALA A 12 -13.25 6.16 2.05
N LYS A 13 -14.58 6.09 2.20
CA LYS A 13 -15.39 4.96 1.75
C LYS A 13 -15.27 4.73 0.24
N VAL A 14 -15.30 5.79 -0.57
CA VAL A 14 -15.15 5.68 -2.02
C VAL A 14 -13.76 5.17 -2.39
N LEU A 15 -12.71 5.75 -1.81
CA LEU A 15 -11.33 5.34 -2.06
C LEU A 15 -11.10 3.86 -1.72
N TRP A 16 -11.57 3.40 -0.56
CA TRP A 16 -11.40 2.01 -0.13
C TRP A 16 -12.27 1.01 -0.88
N ASN A 17 -13.36 1.44 -1.51
CA ASN A 17 -14.11 0.62 -2.46
C ASN A 17 -13.38 0.43 -3.80
N ILE A 18 -12.53 1.38 -4.19
CA ILE A 18 -11.73 1.34 -5.43
C ILE A 18 -10.40 0.61 -5.20
N ALA A 19 -9.79 0.79 -4.02
CA ALA A 19 -8.49 0.21 -3.66
C ALA A 19 -8.43 -1.31 -3.86
N ILE A 20 -9.46 -2.03 -3.42
CA ILE A 20 -9.47 -3.50 -3.47
C ILE A 20 -9.58 -4.02 -4.92
N PRO A 21 -10.55 -3.57 -5.75
CA PRO A 21 -10.57 -3.89 -7.17
C PRO A 21 -9.27 -3.55 -7.89
N LEU A 22 -8.66 -2.39 -7.61
CA LEU A 22 -7.37 -2.02 -8.21
C LEU A 22 -6.24 -2.98 -7.80
N PHE A 23 -6.14 -3.32 -6.52
CA PHE A 23 -5.14 -4.27 -6.02
C PHE A 23 -5.31 -5.65 -6.65
N LEU A 24 -6.55 -6.10 -6.91
CA LEU A 24 -6.83 -7.36 -7.60
C LEU A 24 -6.56 -7.28 -9.12
N ALA A 25 -6.79 -6.13 -9.74
CA ALA A 25 -6.56 -5.93 -11.16
C ALA A 25 -5.06 -5.89 -11.51
N ALA A 26 -4.22 -5.37 -10.61
CA ALA A 26 -2.78 -5.27 -10.82
C ALA A 26 -2.09 -6.61 -11.18
N PRO A 27 -2.20 -7.69 -10.38
CA PRO A 27 -1.59 -8.97 -10.73
C PRO A 27 -2.22 -9.59 -11.99
N VAL A 28 -3.53 -9.44 -12.20
CA VAL A 28 -4.20 -9.96 -13.39
C VAL A 28 -3.66 -9.29 -14.66
N ALA A 29 -3.50 -7.97 -14.64
CA ALA A 29 -2.92 -7.22 -15.75
C ALA A 29 -1.46 -7.64 -15.99
N PHE A 30 -0.66 -7.76 -14.92
CA PHE A 30 0.72 -8.21 -14.99
C PHE A 30 0.87 -9.58 -15.66
N PHE A 31 0.12 -10.60 -15.21
CA PHE A 31 0.16 -11.93 -15.79
C PHE A 31 -0.42 -12.01 -17.22
N ALA A 32 -1.27 -11.04 -17.59
CA ALA A 32 -1.78 -10.91 -18.95
C ALA A 32 -0.81 -10.14 -19.89
N GLY A 33 0.35 -9.70 -19.40
CA GLY A 33 1.28 -8.87 -20.16
C GLY A 33 0.74 -7.47 -20.47
N ILE A 34 -0.26 -7.02 -19.72
CA ILE A 34 -0.83 -5.68 -19.83
C ILE A 34 -0.05 -4.76 -18.90
N GLU A 35 0.49 -3.67 -19.45
CA GLU A 35 1.16 -2.65 -18.65
C GLU A 35 0.17 -2.05 -17.64
N PHE A 36 0.45 -2.29 -16.35
CA PHE A 36 -0.34 -1.76 -15.26
C PHE A 36 0.38 -0.54 -14.64
N PRO A 37 -0.33 0.56 -14.35
CA PRO A 37 0.29 1.77 -13.83
C PRO A 37 0.63 1.64 -12.33
N PHE A 38 1.56 0.75 -11.96
CA PHE A 38 2.00 0.46 -10.59
C PHE A 38 2.42 1.70 -9.79
N GLY A 39 3.12 2.65 -10.40
CA GLY A 39 3.50 3.89 -9.71
C GLY A 39 2.29 4.74 -9.34
N PHE A 40 1.34 4.90 -10.25
CA PHE A 40 0.07 5.59 -9.97
C PHE A 40 -0.79 4.84 -8.94
N PHE A 41 -0.75 3.51 -8.98
CA PHE A 41 -1.41 2.67 -7.98
C PHE A 41 -0.85 2.91 -6.57
N ASN A 42 0.47 2.94 -6.40
CA ASN A 42 1.12 3.23 -5.11
C ASN A 42 0.73 4.61 -4.57
N LEU A 43 0.65 5.62 -5.45
CA LEU A 43 0.17 6.95 -5.10
C LEU A 43 -1.31 6.92 -4.65
N PHE A 44 -2.17 6.23 -5.40
CA PHE A 44 -3.58 6.06 -5.02
C PHE A 44 -3.71 5.39 -3.64
N MET A 45 -2.96 4.32 -3.40
CA MET A 45 -2.95 3.61 -2.12
C MET A 45 -2.47 4.50 -0.97
N SER A 46 -1.49 5.38 -1.22
CA SER A 46 -1.05 6.39 -0.25
C SER A 46 -2.17 7.38 0.10
N VAL A 47 -2.99 7.78 -0.87
CA VAL A 47 -4.14 8.67 -0.63
C VAL A 47 -5.26 7.93 0.11
N ALA A 48 -5.60 6.69 -0.26
CA ALA A 48 -6.59 5.89 0.47
C ALA A 48 -6.17 5.67 1.93
N THR A 49 -4.89 5.38 2.14
CA THR A 49 -4.28 5.19 3.46
C THR A 49 -4.34 6.46 4.31
N TYR A 50 -4.07 7.64 3.73
CA TYR A 50 -4.19 8.93 4.44
C TYR A 50 -5.53 9.06 5.17
N TYR A 51 -6.63 8.73 4.49
CA TYR A 51 -7.96 8.80 5.09
C TYR A 51 -8.20 7.70 6.13
N ALA A 52 -7.65 6.51 5.96
CA ALA A 52 -7.74 5.45 6.96
C ALA A 52 -7.00 5.84 8.25
N LEU A 53 -5.82 6.48 8.14
CA LEU A 53 -5.03 6.94 9.29
C LEU A 53 -5.79 7.93 10.17
N LYS A 54 -6.75 8.68 9.61
CA LYS A 54 -7.59 9.61 10.39
C LYS A 54 -8.45 8.90 11.45
N LEU A 55 -8.77 7.63 11.22
CA LEU A 55 -9.55 6.81 12.15
C LEU A 55 -8.73 6.30 13.35
N CYS A 56 -7.40 6.26 13.22
CA CYS A 56 -6.52 5.76 14.27
C CYS A 56 -6.41 6.74 15.45
N THR A 57 -5.88 6.25 16.56
CA THR A 57 -5.51 7.09 17.72
C THR A 57 -4.29 7.96 17.42
N ASP A 58 -4.06 9.01 18.22
CA ASP A 58 -2.91 9.90 18.02
C ASP A 58 -1.56 9.20 18.19
N ALA A 59 -1.48 8.24 19.12
CA ALA A 59 -0.28 7.42 19.32
C ALA A 59 0.03 6.56 18.08
N GLU A 60 -0.99 5.95 17.51
CA GLU A 60 -0.89 5.16 16.28
C GLU A 60 -0.52 6.01 15.06
N LYS A 61 -1.15 7.17 14.91
CA LYS A 61 -0.82 8.16 13.86
C LYS A 61 0.64 8.58 13.96
N SER A 62 1.09 8.92 15.16
CA SER A 62 2.48 9.35 15.41
C SER A 62 3.48 8.27 15.01
N LEU A 63 3.19 7.01 15.36
CA LEU A 63 4.03 5.87 14.97
C LEU A 63 4.12 5.69 13.45
N MET A 64 2.99 5.78 12.74
CA MET A 64 2.95 5.51 11.29
C MET A 64 3.38 6.69 10.43
N THR A 65 3.28 7.93 10.92
CA THR A 65 3.52 9.15 10.13
C THR A 65 4.84 9.15 9.36
N PRO A 66 6.03 8.88 9.96
CA PRO A 66 7.27 8.91 9.21
C PRO A 66 7.30 7.87 8.08
N PHE A 67 6.80 6.66 8.33
CA PHE A 67 6.77 5.58 7.35
C PHE A 67 5.73 5.81 6.26
N TYR A 68 4.59 6.41 6.62
CA TYR A 68 3.59 6.86 5.67
C TYR A 68 4.16 7.94 4.72
N LEU A 69 4.96 8.88 5.23
CA LEU A 69 5.61 9.89 4.39
C LEU A 69 6.63 9.28 3.43
N PHE A 70 7.38 8.27 3.86
CA PHE A 70 8.27 7.51 2.98
C PHE A 70 7.50 6.76 1.90
N PHE A 71 6.40 6.10 2.26
CA PHE A 71 5.53 5.42 1.30
C PHE A 71 4.93 6.40 0.28
N LEU A 72 4.44 7.56 0.74
CA LEU A 72 3.92 8.61 -0.14
C LEU A 72 5.00 9.14 -1.09
N ALA A 73 6.19 9.47 -0.56
CA ALA A 73 7.29 9.96 -1.38
C ALA A 73 7.72 8.93 -2.43
N SER A 74 7.82 7.66 -2.04
CA SER A 74 8.10 6.55 -2.95
C SER A 74 7.04 6.46 -4.05
N GLY A 75 5.76 6.49 -3.71
CA GLY A 75 4.67 6.43 -4.68
C GLY A 75 4.68 7.62 -5.67
N VAL A 76 5.08 8.82 -5.24
CA VAL A 76 5.26 9.97 -6.13
C VAL A 76 6.41 9.74 -7.11
N LEU A 77 7.54 9.20 -6.63
CA LEU A 77 8.71 8.90 -7.47
C LEU A 77 8.39 7.80 -8.49
N ASP A 78 7.71 6.73 -8.05
CA ASP A 78 7.29 5.64 -8.94
C ASP A 78 6.32 6.14 -10.02
N ALA A 79 5.31 6.93 -9.62
CA ALA A 79 4.35 7.50 -10.57
C ALA A 79 5.03 8.42 -11.59
N PHE A 80 6.02 9.20 -11.16
CA PHE A 80 6.81 10.06 -12.05
C PHE A 80 7.67 9.24 -13.02
N ALA A 81 8.39 8.21 -12.53
CA ALA A 81 9.20 7.33 -13.35
C ALA A 81 8.35 6.62 -14.42
N GLN A 82 7.21 6.09 -14.01
CA GLN A 82 6.28 5.43 -14.92
C GLN A 82 5.65 6.41 -15.92
N GLY A 83 5.33 7.64 -15.49
CA GLY A 83 4.90 8.70 -16.38
C GLY A 83 5.94 9.04 -17.47
N ASN A 84 7.22 9.05 -17.11
CA ASN A 84 8.31 9.22 -18.08
C ASN A 84 8.43 8.04 -19.04
N THR A 85 8.25 6.80 -18.56
CA THR A 85 8.20 5.61 -19.41
C THR A 85 7.09 5.71 -20.45
N ILE A 86 5.88 6.10 -20.05
CA ILE A 86 4.75 6.29 -20.97
C ILE A 86 5.03 7.43 -21.96
N ALA A 87 5.61 8.53 -21.50
CA ALA A 87 5.83 9.73 -22.33
C ALA A 87 7.01 9.60 -23.30
N TYR A 88 8.07 8.91 -22.90
CA TYR A 88 9.36 8.93 -23.58
C TYR A 88 9.88 7.53 -23.96
N GLY A 89 9.16 6.46 -23.62
CA GLY A 89 9.55 5.08 -23.94
C GLY A 89 10.75 4.58 -23.13
N THR A 90 11.02 5.16 -21.95
CA THR A 90 12.06 4.67 -21.04
C THR A 90 11.65 3.36 -20.35
N GLU A 91 12.60 2.59 -19.84
CA GLU A 91 12.27 1.40 -19.03
C GLU A 91 11.83 1.81 -17.61
N TYR A 92 10.80 1.15 -17.09
CA TYR A 92 10.34 1.30 -15.70
C TYR A 92 10.80 0.09 -14.89
N ASP A 93 11.62 0.33 -13.87
CA ASP A 93 12.10 -0.71 -12.97
C ASP A 93 11.02 -1.04 -11.93
N ILE A 94 10.23 -2.08 -12.22
CA ILE A 94 9.20 -2.62 -11.31
C ILE A 94 9.79 -3.30 -10.07
N TYR A 95 11.09 -3.61 -10.09
CA TYR A 95 11.78 -4.35 -9.04
C TYR A 95 12.69 -3.46 -8.19
N SER A 96 12.46 -2.13 -8.22
CA SER A 96 13.32 -1.16 -7.56
C SER A 96 13.44 -1.44 -6.04
N PRO A 97 14.64 -1.77 -5.52
CA PRO A 97 14.81 -2.09 -4.10
C PRO A 97 14.38 -0.93 -3.18
N GLY A 98 14.56 0.30 -3.63
CA GLY A 98 14.15 1.49 -2.89
C GLY A 98 12.64 1.51 -2.61
N SER A 99 11.83 1.24 -3.63
CA SER A 99 10.37 1.26 -3.53
C SER A 99 9.87 0.13 -2.63
N HIS A 100 10.44 -1.08 -2.73
CA HIS A 100 10.13 -2.20 -1.84
C HIS A 100 10.48 -1.90 -0.37
N ILE A 101 11.64 -1.28 -0.10
CA ILE A 101 12.04 -0.92 1.27
C ILE A 101 11.10 0.13 1.88
N MET A 102 10.76 1.18 1.14
CA MET A 102 9.88 2.24 1.66
C MET A 102 8.46 1.72 1.90
N PHE A 103 7.98 0.84 1.02
CA PHE A 103 6.70 0.16 1.21
C PHE A 103 6.73 -0.79 2.41
N MET A 104 7.78 -1.59 2.54
CA MET A 104 8.01 -2.50 3.67
C MET A 104 7.93 -1.79 5.01
N LEU A 105 8.61 -0.65 5.17
CA LEU A 105 8.58 0.12 6.42
C LEU A 105 7.15 0.53 6.80
N PHE A 106 6.35 0.94 5.82
CA PHE A 106 4.95 1.26 6.05
C PHE A 106 4.13 0.01 6.43
N LEU A 107 4.30 -1.11 5.72
CA LEU A 107 3.61 -2.37 6.04
C LEU A 107 3.92 -2.88 7.45
N LEU A 108 5.19 -2.84 7.86
CA LEU A 108 5.60 -3.22 9.21
C LEU A 108 4.98 -2.28 10.26
N SER A 109 5.03 -0.96 10.05
CA SER A 109 4.43 -0.01 10.99
C SER A 109 2.91 -0.19 11.12
N SER A 110 2.23 -0.62 10.05
CA SER A 110 0.79 -0.84 10.00
C SER A 110 0.32 -1.96 10.94
N TYR A 111 1.19 -2.92 11.29
CA TYR A 111 0.88 -3.96 12.28
C TYR A 111 0.55 -3.39 13.65
N TRP A 112 1.25 -2.33 14.07
CA TRP A 112 1.01 -1.65 15.34
C TRP A 112 0.08 -0.46 15.18
N GLY A 113 0.17 0.25 14.06
CA GLY A 113 -0.53 1.52 13.87
C GLY A 113 -2.02 1.41 13.55
N PHE A 114 -2.51 0.26 13.08
CA PHE A 114 -3.95 0.07 12.89
C PHE A 114 -4.62 -0.73 14.02
N LYS A 115 -3.93 -0.92 15.15
CA LYS A 115 -4.37 -1.82 16.24
C LYS A 115 -5.77 -1.51 16.76
N SER A 116 -6.17 -0.24 16.83
CA SER A 116 -7.46 0.21 17.34
C SER A 116 -8.64 -0.06 16.40
N ILE A 117 -8.39 -0.15 15.08
CA ILE A 117 -9.47 -0.21 14.09
C ILE A 117 -9.53 -1.51 13.28
N ILE A 118 -8.48 -2.35 13.27
CA ILE A 118 -8.50 -3.62 12.55
C ILE A 118 -8.12 -4.84 13.43
N PRO A 119 -8.71 -6.02 13.17
CA PRO A 119 -8.47 -7.23 13.95
C PRO A 119 -7.04 -7.78 13.79
N ASN A 120 -6.60 -8.57 14.78
CA ASN A 120 -5.22 -9.07 14.85
C ASN A 120 -4.81 -9.92 13.63
N TRP A 121 -5.70 -10.74 13.08
CA TRP A 121 -5.38 -11.57 11.91
C TRP A 121 -5.02 -10.72 10.68
N ALA A 122 -5.70 -9.59 10.47
CA ALA A 122 -5.41 -8.68 9.37
C ALA A 122 -4.08 -7.94 9.59
N ARG A 123 -3.76 -7.63 10.85
CA ARG A 123 -2.46 -7.05 11.22
C ARG A 123 -1.32 -8.06 10.99
N ILE A 124 -1.50 -9.31 11.37
CA ILE A 124 -0.51 -10.37 11.09
C ILE A 124 -0.31 -10.51 9.57
N ALA A 125 -1.38 -10.44 8.78
CA ALA A 125 -1.27 -10.52 7.32
C ALA A 125 -0.40 -9.39 6.74
N VAL A 126 -0.58 -8.13 7.18
CA VAL A 126 0.26 -7.01 6.72
C VAL A 126 1.71 -7.12 7.22
N LEU A 127 1.92 -7.69 8.41
CA LEU A 127 3.27 -7.96 8.92
C LEU A 127 4.01 -8.96 8.03
N ILE A 128 3.36 -10.07 7.65
CA ILE A 128 3.96 -11.08 6.78
C ILE A 128 4.23 -10.49 5.38
N ALA A 129 3.30 -9.71 4.84
CA ALA A 129 3.53 -8.98 3.59
C ALA A 129 4.74 -8.05 3.69
N GLY A 130 4.87 -7.29 4.78
CA GLY A 130 6.05 -6.45 5.02
C GLY A 130 7.37 -7.24 5.08
N ILE A 131 7.38 -8.42 5.72
CA ILE A 131 8.55 -9.31 5.74
C ILE A 131 8.87 -9.82 4.34
N SER A 132 7.86 -10.13 3.52
CA SER A 132 8.07 -10.60 2.15
C SER A 132 8.79 -9.54 1.30
N GLN A 133 8.49 -8.27 1.51
CA GLN A 133 9.16 -7.15 0.84
C GLN A 133 10.65 -7.03 1.21
N ILE A 134 11.08 -7.52 2.38
CA ILE A 134 12.52 -7.63 2.71
C ILE A 134 13.21 -8.63 1.79
N VAL A 135 12.57 -9.78 1.56
CA VAL A 135 13.10 -10.83 0.69
C VAL A 135 13.10 -10.36 -0.77
N ALA A 136 12.04 -9.69 -1.22
CA ALA A 136 11.96 -9.11 -2.57
C ALA A 136 13.04 -8.04 -2.80
N SER A 137 13.26 -7.16 -1.81
CA SER A 137 14.33 -6.15 -1.88
C SER A 137 15.71 -6.80 -2.00
N TYR A 138 15.99 -7.84 -1.22
CA TYR A 138 17.26 -8.56 -1.29
C TYR A 138 17.42 -9.29 -2.63
N ALA A 139 16.38 -9.99 -3.09
CA ALA A 139 16.38 -10.68 -4.38
C ALA A 139 16.69 -9.73 -5.54
N SER A 140 16.13 -8.52 -5.50
CA SER A 140 16.43 -7.46 -6.47
C SER A 140 17.89 -7.02 -6.45
N LEU A 141 18.49 -6.93 -5.26
CA LEU A 141 19.91 -6.53 -5.11
C LEU A 141 20.89 -7.58 -5.65
N ILE A 142 20.50 -8.86 -5.66
CA ILE A 142 21.31 -9.96 -6.19
C ILE A 142 20.92 -10.36 -7.61
N ASP A 143 20.03 -9.60 -8.25
CA ASP A 143 19.50 -9.86 -9.59
C ASP A 143 18.91 -11.27 -9.73
N ASP A 144 18.05 -11.65 -8.78
CA ASP A 144 17.27 -12.91 -8.80
C ASP A 144 15.76 -12.62 -8.95
N PRO A 145 15.27 -12.43 -10.20
CA PRO A 145 13.86 -12.13 -10.45
C PRO A 145 12.91 -13.27 -10.02
N ALA A 146 13.36 -14.52 -10.08
CA ALA A 146 12.53 -15.66 -9.69
C ALA A 146 12.28 -15.66 -8.18
N LEU A 147 13.32 -15.40 -7.37
CA LEU A 147 13.17 -15.25 -5.94
C LEU A 147 12.36 -14.01 -5.58
N HIS A 148 12.52 -12.91 -6.33
CA HIS A 148 11.71 -11.72 -6.19
C HIS A 148 10.22 -12.05 -6.33
N ASP A 149 9.82 -12.62 -7.47
CA ASP A 149 8.43 -12.91 -7.77
C ASP A 149 7.80 -13.84 -6.72
N ILE A 150 8.57 -14.82 -6.21
CA ILE A 150 8.14 -15.70 -5.12
C ILE A 150 7.90 -14.89 -3.84
N ALA A 151 8.83 -14.01 -3.46
CA ALA A 151 8.69 -13.16 -2.28
C ALA A 151 7.49 -12.20 -2.40
N ASP A 152 7.22 -11.70 -3.61
CA ASP A 152 6.11 -10.80 -3.87
C ASP A 152 4.74 -11.50 -3.85
N THR A 153 4.67 -12.83 -3.92
CA THR A 153 3.42 -13.54 -3.61
C THR A 153 2.93 -13.27 -2.18
N GLY A 154 3.82 -12.90 -1.25
CA GLY A 154 3.46 -12.45 0.09
C GLY A 154 2.54 -11.22 0.09
N ALA A 155 2.58 -10.40 -0.98
CA ALA A 155 1.70 -9.26 -1.15
C ALA A 155 0.21 -9.67 -1.22
N PHE A 156 -0.14 -10.90 -1.60
CA PHE A 156 -1.53 -11.36 -1.54
C PHE A 156 -2.12 -11.30 -0.12
N LEU A 157 -1.28 -11.42 0.91
CA LEU A 157 -1.73 -11.26 2.30
C LEU A 157 -2.18 -9.83 2.60
N MET A 158 -1.76 -8.84 1.81
CA MET A 158 -2.28 -7.49 1.94
C MET A 158 -3.78 -7.41 1.70
N LEU A 159 -4.38 -8.31 0.90
CA LEU A 159 -5.84 -8.31 0.70
C LEU A 159 -6.60 -8.37 2.02
N PHE A 160 -6.16 -9.22 2.95
CA PHE A 160 -6.75 -9.34 4.28
C PHE A 160 -6.69 -8.03 5.06
N PHE A 161 -5.55 -7.33 4.97
CA PHE A 161 -5.39 -6.00 5.55
C PHE A 161 -6.30 -4.97 4.88
N LEU A 162 -6.33 -4.93 3.54
CA LEU A 162 -7.16 -4.00 2.79
C LEU A 162 -8.66 -4.19 3.06
N PHE A 163 -9.14 -5.43 3.16
CA PHE A 163 -10.51 -5.74 3.53
C PHE A 163 -10.86 -5.28 4.95
N ALA A 164 -9.93 -5.45 5.89
CA ALA A 164 -10.13 -5.04 7.27
C ALA A 164 -10.19 -3.52 7.40
N VAL A 165 -9.27 -2.79 6.75
CA VAL A 165 -9.28 -1.33 6.75
C VAL A 165 -10.53 -0.79 6.07
N ARG A 166 -10.92 -1.35 4.91
CA ARG A 166 -12.17 -0.99 4.24
C ARG A 166 -13.38 -1.17 5.18
N SER A 167 -13.46 -2.30 5.88
CA SER A 167 -14.57 -2.57 6.81
C SER A 167 -14.61 -1.52 7.91
N ALA A 168 -13.47 -1.21 8.54
CA ALA A 168 -13.37 -0.16 9.55
C ALA A 168 -13.82 1.22 9.03
N VAL A 169 -13.41 1.59 7.81
CA VAL A 169 -13.83 2.84 7.15
C VAL A 169 -15.33 2.86 6.88
N VAL A 170 -15.89 1.76 6.36
CA VAL A 170 -17.33 1.65 6.06
C VAL A 170 -18.16 1.74 7.34
N ASP A 171 -17.71 1.12 8.42
CA ASP A 171 -18.45 1.12 9.68
C ASP A 171 -18.36 2.49 10.37
N ALA A 172 -17.19 3.13 10.35
CA ALA A 172 -17.05 4.53 10.80
C ALA A 172 -17.98 5.48 10.02
N ALA A 173 -18.14 5.26 8.72
CA ALA A 173 -19.02 6.06 7.86
C ALA A 173 -20.53 5.80 8.05
N LYS A 174 -20.92 4.70 8.72
CA LYS A 174 -22.33 4.43 9.09
C LYS A 174 -22.69 5.05 10.44
N SER A 175 -21.70 5.23 11.31
CA SER A 175 -21.87 5.84 12.64
C SER A 175 -21.88 7.37 12.64
N SER A 176 -21.62 8.01 11.49
CA SER A 176 -21.67 9.46 11.26
C SER A 176 -22.95 9.87 10.55
#